data_AF-A0AAX7STM1-F1
#
_entry.id   AF-A0AAX7STM1-F1
#
_cell.length_a   1.000
_cell.length_b   1.000
_cell.length_c   1.000
_cell.angle_alpha   90.00
_cell.angle_beta   90.00
_cell.angle_gamma   90.00
#
_symmetry.space_group_name_H-M   'P 1'
#
loop_
_entity.id
_entity.type
_entity.pdbx_description
1 polymer ?
#
loop_
_entity_poly.entity_id
_entity_poly.type
_entity_poly.pdbx_seq_one_letter_code
_entity_poly.pdbx_strand_id
1 'polypeptide(L)'
;MPPQIPSQNQSGPRILQGDLSALSPAVREFLETNMTLCQPESIHICDGSDEENLAILTQLEEQGMIKKLTKYENCWLARTDPRDVARVESKTVIVTQEQKDTVPTPLGGGISQLGRWMPPEEFDKAMAQRFPGCMRGRTMYVIPFSMGPVGSPLSKIGVQLTDSPYVVASMRVMTRMGKAVLTALGTGEFVRCLHSVGCPLPLKKPLVNNWPCNPELTLVAHIPDRRQIISFGSGYGGNSLLGKKCFALRIASRIAKEEGWLAEHMLILGVTNPAGEKKYMAAAFPSACGKTNLAMLCPTLPGWKVECVGDDIAWMKFDDQGNLRAINPENGFFGVAPGTSAKTNPNAMATIIKNTIFTNVAETSDGGVYWEGMDQSLPERVTITSWKNKPWRSEDGEPCAHPNSRFCTPARQCPIIDPQWESPEGVPIEAIIFGGRRPEGVPLVYEAFDWQHGVFVGAAMRSEATAAAEHKGKVIMHDPFAMRPFFGYNFGQYLSHWLSMADRPGAKLPKIFHVNWFRKSPTAGFLWPGFGENIRVLDWMFRRVNGEEGAMPSAVGYLPCRDSLNLQGLQGHVDLDELFSLDQEFWQREVDEIRKYFTTQVNADLPNEVAQQLALLQQRVKQM
;
A
#
# COMPACT_ATOMS: atom_id res chain seq x y z
N MET A 1 33.27 -26.80 52.66
CA MET A 1 32.46 -26.32 51.52
C MET A 1 31.04 -26.80 51.73
N PRO A 2 30.06 -25.90 51.93
CA PRO A 2 28.67 -26.32 51.96
C PRO A 2 28.24 -26.73 50.54
N PRO A 3 27.31 -27.69 50.42
CA PRO A 3 26.85 -28.19 49.12
C PRO A 3 26.12 -27.09 48.34
N GLN A 4 26.48 -26.94 47.08
CA GLN A 4 25.78 -26.09 46.13
C GLN A 4 24.34 -26.60 45.96
N ILE A 5 23.38 -25.74 46.26
CA ILE A 5 21.96 -25.91 45.90
C ILE A 5 21.87 -25.85 44.36
N PRO A 6 21.12 -26.74 43.69
CA PRO A 6 20.90 -26.65 42.26
C PRO A 6 20.10 -25.37 41.97
N SER A 7 20.61 -24.49 41.11
CA SER A 7 19.89 -23.31 40.65
C SER A 7 18.65 -23.73 39.85
N GLN A 8 17.48 -23.76 40.47
CA GLN A 8 16.20 -23.73 39.78
C GLN A 8 15.75 -22.28 39.54
N ASN A 9 15.19 -22.08 38.34
CA ASN A 9 14.50 -20.91 37.80
C ASN A 9 15.38 -19.81 37.16
N GLN A 10 15.78 -20.05 35.90
CA GLN A 10 15.86 -18.93 34.95
C GLN A 10 14.45 -18.34 34.83
N SER A 11 14.24 -17.14 35.38
CA SER A 11 12.93 -16.46 35.49
C SER A 11 12.48 -15.74 34.21
N GLY A 12 13.19 -15.92 33.09
CA GLY A 12 12.89 -15.29 31.80
C GLY A 12 12.19 -16.25 30.80
N PRO A 13 11.64 -15.72 29.69
CA PRO A 13 11.07 -16.55 28.64
C PRO A 13 12.12 -17.45 28.00
N ARG A 14 11.67 -18.59 27.48
CA ARG A 14 12.55 -19.56 26.79
C ARG A 14 13.02 -18.98 25.45
N ILE A 15 14.32 -19.02 25.17
CA ILE A 15 14.85 -18.62 23.86
C ILE A 15 14.79 -19.84 22.93
N LEU A 16 13.94 -19.79 21.89
CA LEU A 16 13.80 -20.87 20.91
C LEU A 16 14.83 -20.77 19.79
N GLN A 17 15.16 -19.54 19.40
CA GLN A 17 16.11 -19.27 18.32
C GLN A 17 16.81 -17.91 18.53
N GLY A 18 18.10 -17.88 18.18
CA GLY A 18 18.98 -16.71 18.25
C GLY A 18 19.61 -16.50 19.62
N ASP A 19 20.35 -15.41 19.75
CA ASP A 19 21.05 -15.03 20.97
C ASP A 19 20.81 -13.55 21.30
N LEU A 20 20.19 -13.30 22.46
CA LEU A 20 19.96 -11.95 22.99
C LEU A 20 21.27 -11.18 23.15
N SER A 21 22.35 -11.86 23.51
CA SER A 21 23.67 -11.28 23.75
C SER A 21 24.34 -10.75 22.47
N ALA A 22 23.92 -11.25 21.31
CA ALA A 22 24.39 -10.82 20.00
C ALA A 22 23.61 -9.61 19.44
N LEU A 23 22.47 -9.24 20.04
CA LEU A 23 21.72 -8.04 19.64
C LEU A 23 22.43 -6.77 20.12
N SER A 24 22.35 -5.71 19.32
CA SER A 24 22.85 -4.39 19.72
C SER A 24 22.08 -3.86 20.95
N PRO A 25 22.70 -3.00 21.78
CA PRO A 25 22.08 -2.55 23.03
C PRO A 25 20.66 -1.98 22.85
N ALA A 26 20.43 -1.17 21.82
CA ALA A 26 19.13 -0.56 21.56
C ALA A 26 18.06 -1.57 21.12
N VAL A 27 18.43 -2.60 20.35
CA VAL A 27 17.50 -3.68 19.96
C VAL A 27 17.18 -4.57 21.16
N ARG A 28 18.19 -4.88 21.97
CA ARG A 28 18.02 -5.65 23.21
C ARG A 28 17.11 -4.93 24.20
N GLU A 29 17.35 -3.65 24.46
CA GLU A 29 16.53 -2.84 25.35
C GLU A 29 15.07 -2.79 24.88
N PHE A 30 14.85 -2.58 23.57
CA PHE A 30 13.51 -2.60 22.99
C PHE A 30 12.81 -3.95 23.19
N LEU A 31 13.54 -5.05 23.00
CA LEU A 31 13.02 -6.40 23.22
C LEU A 31 12.73 -6.67 24.71
N GLU A 32 13.68 -6.41 25.60
CA GLU A 32 13.54 -6.65 27.04
C GLU A 32 12.40 -5.84 27.66
N THR A 33 12.26 -4.55 27.29
CA THR A 33 11.14 -3.70 27.73
C THR A 33 9.80 -4.32 27.35
N ASN A 34 9.69 -4.82 26.13
CA ASN A 34 8.46 -5.42 25.64
C ASN A 34 8.23 -6.85 26.14
N MET A 35 9.29 -7.59 26.48
CA MET A 35 9.20 -8.87 27.19
C MET A 35 8.54 -8.68 28.56
N THR A 36 8.99 -7.69 29.33
CA THR A 36 8.39 -7.37 30.63
C THR A 36 6.93 -6.95 30.48
N LEU A 37 6.62 -6.10 29.49
CA LEU A 37 5.26 -5.62 29.25
C LEU A 37 4.32 -6.75 28.79
N CYS A 38 4.70 -7.51 27.77
CA CYS A 38 3.81 -8.44 27.07
C CYS A 38 3.79 -9.85 27.69
N GLN A 39 4.80 -10.20 28.49
CA GLN A 39 4.96 -11.49 29.16
C GLN A 39 4.84 -12.71 28.21
N PRO A 40 5.62 -12.77 27.11
CA PRO A 40 5.66 -13.95 26.26
C PRO A 40 6.21 -15.17 27.01
N GLU A 41 5.84 -16.37 26.59
CA GLU A 41 6.40 -17.62 27.14
C GLU A 41 7.79 -17.91 26.56
N SER A 42 8.00 -17.51 25.31
CA SER A 42 9.23 -17.77 24.59
C SER A 42 9.57 -16.67 23.59
N ILE A 43 10.85 -16.58 23.19
CA ILE A 43 11.38 -15.63 22.22
C ILE A 43 11.96 -16.38 21.04
N HIS A 44 11.72 -15.87 19.84
CA HIS A 44 12.31 -16.36 18.60
C HIS A 44 12.89 -15.19 17.81
N ILE A 45 14.21 -15.10 17.71
CA ILE A 45 14.86 -14.07 16.89
C ILE A 45 14.95 -14.58 15.45
N CYS A 46 14.20 -13.95 14.56
CA CYS A 46 14.06 -14.41 13.19
C CYS A 46 15.37 -14.23 12.41
N ASP A 47 15.80 -15.28 11.71
CA ASP A 47 17.01 -15.24 10.90
C ASP A 47 16.74 -15.07 9.39
N GLY A 48 15.49 -15.25 8.96
CA GLY A 48 15.03 -15.08 7.58
C GLY A 48 15.30 -16.27 6.65
N SER A 49 15.87 -17.36 7.16
CA SER A 49 16.24 -18.55 6.39
C SER A 49 15.02 -19.26 5.76
N ASP A 50 15.28 -20.09 4.75
CA ASP A 50 14.22 -20.92 4.16
C ASP A 50 13.79 -22.04 5.14
N GLU A 51 14.71 -22.55 5.95
CA GLU A 51 14.46 -23.53 7.01
C GLU A 51 13.52 -22.97 8.08
N GLU A 52 13.80 -21.75 8.58
CA GLU A 52 12.91 -21.05 9.52
C GLU A 52 11.51 -20.86 8.92
N ASN A 53 11.44 -20.41 7.67
CA ASN A 53 10.16 -20.17 7.02
C ASN A 53 9.36 -21.46 6.86
N LEU A 54 10.00 -22.57 6.48
CA LEU A 54 9.35 -23.87 6.39
C LEU A 54 8.81 -24.31 7.77
N ALA A 55 9.60 -24.17 8.84
CA ALA A 55 9.17 -24.51 10.19
C ALA A 55 7.96 -23.68 10.64
N ILE A 56 7.96 -22.37 10.36
CA ILE A 56 6.83 -21.48 10.65
C ILE A 56 5.56 -21.87 9.88
N LEU A 57 5.69 -22.21 8.59
CA LEU A 57 4.56 -22.64 7.76
C LEU A 57 4.00 -23.99 8.23
N THR A 58 4.86 -24.95 8.54
CA THR A 58 4.45 -26.24 9.11
C THR A 58 3.71 -26.04 10.43
N GLN A 59 4.24 -25.21 11.33
CA GLN A 59 3.56 -24.89 12.59
C GLN A 59 2.17 -24.28 12.36
N LEU A 60 2.05 -23.34 11.42
CA LEU A 60 0.76 -22.72 11.09
C LEU A 60 -0.24 -23.73 10.52
N GLU A 61 0.21 -24.68 9.72
CA GLU A 61 -0.62 -25.75 9.16
C GLU A 61 -1.07 -26.74 10.24
N GLU A 62 -0.16 -27.19 11.12
CA GLU A 62 -0.48 -28.06 12.25
C GLU A 62 -1.49 -27.43 13.23
N GLN A 63 -1.41 -26.11 13.39
CA GLN A 63 -2.37 -25.33 14.19
C GLN A 63 -3.69 -25.04 13.45
N GLY A 64 -3.82 -25.45 12.19
CA GLY A 64 -5.00 -25.22 11.36
C GLY A 64 -5.26 -23.75 11.05
N MET A 65 -4.24 -22.89 11.14
CA MET A 65 -4.33 -21.46 10.78
C MET A 65 -4.19 -21.24 9.27
N ILE A 66 -3.38 -22.07 8.62
CA ILE A 66 -3.23 -22.09 7.17
C ILE A 66 -3.46 -23.51 6.64
N LYS A 67 -3.69 -23.62 5.34
CA LYS A 67 -3.80 -24.88 4.62
C LYS A 67 -2.89 -24.84 3.39
N LYS A 68 -2.14 -25.92 3.13
CA LYS A 68 -1.37 -26.04 1.89
C LYS A 68 -2.29 -26.19 0.67
N LEU A 69 -1.99 -25.47 -0.40
CA LEU A 69 -2.68 -25.55 -1.68
C LEU A 69 -1.94 -26.53 -2.60
N THR A 70 -2.47 -27.73 -2.76
CA THR A 70 -1.78 -28.86 -3.43
C THR A 70 -1.65 -28.71 -4.94
N LYS A 71 -2.41 -27.80 -5.56
CA LYS A 71 -2.34 -27.53 -7.00
C LYS A 71 -1.10 -26.69 -7.39
N TYR A 72 -0.45 -26.07 -6.42
CA TYR A 72 0.60 -25.07 -6.61
C TYR A 72 1.87 -25.41 -5.82
N GLU A 73 2.98 -24.77 -6.15
CA GLU A 73 4.28 -25.01 -5.50
C GLU A 73 4.43 -24.14 -4.24
N ASN A 74 4.41 -24.75 -3.05
CA ASN A 74 4.60 -24.02 -1.79
C ASN A 74 3.64 -22.82 -1.61
N CYS A 75 2.37 -23.00 -1.98
CA CYS A 75 1.32 -22.00 -1.75
C CYS A 75 0.42 -22.39 -0.58
N TRP A 76 -0.10 -21.38 0.10
CA TRP A 76 -0.82 -21.54 1.36
C TRP A 76 -2.07 -20.67 1.39
N LEU A 77 -3.10 -21.12 2.10
CA LEU A 77 -4.36 -20.40 2.27
C LEU A 77 -4.64 -20.15 3.75
N ALA A 78 -4.79 -18.88 4.12
CA ALA A 78 -5.32 -18.44 5.42
C ALA A 78 -6.78 -17.97 5.26
N ARG A 79 -7.64 -18.32 6.23
CA ARG A 79 -9.00 -17.79 6.36
C ARG A 79 -9.12 -17.09 7.70
N THR A 80 -9.44 -15.80 7.69
CA THR A 80 -9.44 -14.98 8.90
C THR A 80 -10.79 -15.02 9.63
N ASP A 81 -10.85 -14.44 10.83
CA ASP A 81 -12.11 -14.01 11.42
C ASP A 81 -12.74 -12.94 10.51
N PRO A 82 -14.03 -13.03 10.12
CA PRO A 82 -14.69 -12.03 9.27
C PRO A 82 -14.68 -10.60 9.81
N ARG A 83 -14.39 -10.40 11.11
CA ARG A 83 -14.23 -9.10 11.75
C ARG A 83 -12.83 -8.49 11.56
N ASP A 84 -11.87 -9.27 11.04
CA ASP A 84 -10.47 -8.90 10.81
C ASP A 84 -10.06 -9.16 9.35
N VAL A 85 -10.59 -8.34 8.43
CA VAL A 85 -10.52 -8.57 6.96
C VAL A 85 -10.02 -7.36 6.15
N ALA A 86 -9.82 -6.22 6.81
CA ALA A 86 -9.44 -4.96 6.18
C ALA A 86 -8.77 -4.01 7.17
N ARG A 87 -8.29 -2.87 6.65
CA ARG A 87 -7.86 -1.76 7.51
C ARG A 87 -9.06 -1.11 8.16
N VAL A 88 -8.87 -0.64 9.38
CA VAL A 88 -9.90 0.06 10.16
C VAL A 88 -9.41 1.49 10.38
N GLU A 89 -9.76 2.40 9.45
CA GLU A 89 -9.29 3.80 9.45
C GLU A 89 -9.69 4.49 10.76
N SER A 90 -10.90 4.22 11.25
CA SER A 90 -11.42 4.71 12.53
C SER A 90 -10.60 4.26 13.74
N LYS A 91 -9.82 3.17 13.66
CA LYS A 91 -8.94 2.67 14.74
C LYS A 91 -7.46 2.88 14.44
N THR A 92 -7.14 3.64 13.40
CA THR A 92 -5.77 3.98 13.02
C THR A 92 -5.49 5.42 13.43
N VAL A 93 -4.50 5.64 14.29
CA VAL A 93 -4.21 6.96 14.87
C VAL A 93 -2.75 7.34 14.77
N ILE A 94 -2.47 8.64 14.83
CA ILE A 94 -1.13 9.21 14.97
C ILE A 94 -1.12 10.01 16.28
N VAL A 95 -0.05 9.82 17.05
CA VAL A 95 0.13 10.42 18.37
C VAL A 95 1.26 11.45 18.27
N THR A 96 0.87 12.72 18.35
CA THR A 96 1.77 13.89 18.41
C THR A 96 1.37 14.77 19.58
N GLN A 97 2.25 15.65 20.03
CA GLN A 97 1.94 16.61 21.10
C GLN A 97 0.76 17.50 20.73
N GLU A 98 0.80 18.09 19.53
CA GLU A 98 -0.26 18.97 19.04
C GLU A 98 -1.03 18.28 17.91
N GLN A 99 -2.36 18.43 17.90
CA GLN A 99 -3.22 17.84 16.86
C GLN A 99 -2.87 18.36 15.47
N LYS A 100 -2.55 19.65 15.36
CA LYS A 100 -2.23 20.31 14.08
C LYS A 100 -0.98 19.75 13.39
N ASP A 101 -0.11 19.04 14.11
CA ASP A 101 1.05 18.37 13.51
C ASP A 101 0.65 17.09 12.77
N THR A 102 -0.48 16.50 13.16
CA THR A 102 -1.04 15.28 12.59
C THR A 102 -2.08 15.57 11.51
N VAL A 103 -3.04 16.46 11.76
CA VAL A 103 -4.10 16.82 10.79
C VAL A 103 -4.37 18.33 10.83
N PRO A 104 -4.77 18.95 9.70
CA PRO A 104 -5.32 20.30 9.74
C PRO A 104 -6.56 20.36 10.64
N THR A 105 -6.80 21.52 11.26
CA THR A 105 -8.02 21.74 12.06
C THR A 105 -9.20 22.01 11.14
N PRO A 106 -10.19 21.10 11.05
CA PRO A 106 -11.31 21.30 10.14
C PRO A 106 -12.16 22.50 10.54
N LEU A 107 -12.64 23.25 9.56
CA LEU A 107 -13.51 24.40 9.80
C LEU A 107 -14.78 23.96 10.55
N GLY A 108 -15.13 24.67 11.61
CA GLY A 108 -16.29 24.34 12.46
C GLY A 108 -16.08 23.18 13.43
N GLY A 109 -14.85 22.68 13.59
CA GLY A 109 -14.52 21.65 14.59
C GLY A 109 -15.01 20.24 14.25
N GLY A 110 -15.32 19.98 12.97
CA GLY A 110 -15.72 18.66 12.50
C GLY A 110 -14.61 17.61 12.58
N ILE A 111 -14.97 16.35 12.29
CA ILE A 111 -14.00 15.25 12.22
C ILE A 111 -13.18 15.38 10.94
N SER A 112 -11.85 15.32 11.06
CA SER A 112 -10.95 15.34 9.91
C SER A 112 -11.08 14.05 9.10
N GLN A 113 -11.09 14.18 7.78
CA GLN A 113 -11.03 13.08 6.82
C GLN A 113 -9.59 12.72 6.43
N LEU A 114 -8.61 13.50 6.89
CA LEU A 114 -7.20 13.47 6.46
C LEU A 114 -6.28 12.74 7.45
N GLY A 115 -6.84 12.08 8.45
CA GLY A 115 -6.12 11.37 9.49
C GLY A 115 -6.88 11.42 10.82
N ARG A 116 -6.36 10.71 11.82
CA ARG A 116 -6.93 10.68 13.16
C ARG A 116 -5.83 10.88 14.18
N TRP A 117 -5.91 11.98 14.91
CA TRP A 117 -5.00 12.26 16.02
C TRP A 117 -5.52 11.62 17.31
N MET A 118 -4.60 11.17 18.15
CA MET A 118 -4.87 10.75 19.52
C MET A 118 -3.86 11.45 20.45
N PRO A 119 -4.32 12.12 21.52
CA PRO A 119 -3.40 12.76 22.45
C PRO A 119 -2.54 11.73 23.20
N PRO A 120 -1.29 12.06 23.56
CA PRO A 120 -0.39 11.13 24.26
C PRO A 120 -0.99 10.50 25.52
N GLU A 121 -1.71 11.27 26.34
CA GLU A 121 -2.34 10.75 27.57
C GLU A 121 -3.44 9.71 27.31
N GLU A 122 -4.20 9.86 26.23
CA GLU A 122 -5.21 8.87 25.84
C GLU A 122 -4.54 7.62 25.28
N PHE A 123 -3.45 7.79 24.52
CA PHE A 123 -2.65 6.69 24.02
C PHE A 123 -2.04 5.86 25.16
N ASP A 124 -1.49 6.50 26.20
CA ASP A 124 -0.91 5.80 27.35
C ASP A 124 -1.98 4.98 28.10
N LYS A 125 -3.19 5.51 28.25
CA LYS A 125 -4.34 4.75 28.79
C LYS A 125 -4.69 3.58 27.89
N ALA A 126 -4.70 3.78 26.58
CA ALA A 126 -5.00 2.74 25.61
C ALA A 126 -3.96 1.60 25.63
N MET A 127 -2.68 1.95 25.82
CA MET A 127 -1.55 1.01 25.99
C MET A 127 -1.73 0.15 27.25
N ALA A 128 -1.98 0.80 28.39
CA ALA A 128 -2.16 0.14 29.68
C ALA A 128 -3.34 -0.87 29.69
N GLN A 129 -4.38 -0.60 28.90
CA GLN A 129 -5.53 -1.50 28.76
C GLN A 129 -5.29 -2.71 27.84
N ARG A 130 -4.24 -2.68 27.00
CA ARG A 130 -4.06 -3.63 25.90
C ARG A 130 -2.85 -4.55 26.08
N PHE A 131 -1.67 -3.97 26.29
CA PHE A 131 -0.41 -4.70 26.16
C PHE A 131 0.05 -5.49 27.39
N PRO A 132 -0.25 -5.09 28.64
CA PRO A 132 0.17 -5.85 29.81
C PRO A 132 -0.26 -7.33 29.75
N GLY A 133 0.71 -8.24 29.63
CA GLY A 133 0.50 -9.68 29.55
C GLY A 133 -0.21 -10.17 28.28
N CYS A 134 -0.23 -9.39 27.19
CA CYS A 134 -0.98 -9.74 25.98
C CYS A 134 -0.43 -10.96 25.22
N MET A 135 0.83 -11.34 25.45
CA MET A 135 1.50 -12.47 24.80
C MET A 135 1.69 -13.69 25.70
N ARG A 136 1.01 -13.76 26.87
CA ARG A 136 1.09 -14.93 27.75
C ARG A 136 0.81 -16.23 27.00
N GLY A 137 1.67 -17.22 27.19
CA GLY A 137 1.60 -18.52 26.52
C GLY A 137 1.90 -18.49 25.02
N ARG A 138 2.46 -17.39 24.50
CA ARG A 138 2.83 -17.24 23.08
C ARG A 138 4.32 -16.96 22.93
N THR A 139 4.83 -17.27 21.76
CA THR A 139 6.16 -16.84 21.30
C THR A 139 6.09 -15.38 20.87
N MET A 140 7.03 -14.55 21.34
CA MET A 140 7.31 -13.25 20.73
C MET A 140 8.43 -13.44 19.70
N TYR A 141 8.08 -13.24 18.44
CA TYR A 141 9.01 -13.22 17.32
C TYR A 141 9.65 -11.84 17.19
N VAL A 142 10.95 -11.81 16.97
CA VAL A 142 11.74 -10.60 16.72
C VAL A 142 12.13 -10.59 15.25
N ILE A 143 11.50 -9.71 14.47
CA ILE A 143 11.66 -9.62 13.03
C ILE A 143 12.52 -8.39 12.70
N PRO A 144 13.84 -8.53 12.51
CA PRO A 144 14.65 -7.47 11.93
C PRO A 144 14.37 -7.38 10.43
N PHE A 145 13.96 -6.21 9.92
CA PHE A 145 13.63 -6.03 8.51
C PHE A 145 14.16 -4.71 7.92
N SER A 146 14.49 -4.74 6.64
CA SER A 146 14.85 -3.56 5.83
C SER A 146 13.70 -3.22 4.89
N MET A 147 13.31 -1.94 4.90
CA MET A 147 12.50 -1.33 3.86
C MET A 147 13.45 -0.72 2.84
N GLY A 148 13.42 -1.28 1.62
CA GLY A 148 14.39 -1.03 0.55
C GLY A 148 15.54 -2.06 0.52
N PRO A 149 16.34 -2.08 -0.55
CA PRO A 149 17.50 -2.96 -0.68
C PRO A 149 18.45 -2.79 0.50
N VAL A 150 18.94 -3.90 1.07
CA VAL A 150 19.82 -3.85 2.24
C VAL A 150 21.09 -3.08 1.87
N GLY A 151 21.38 -1.99 2.60
CA GLY A 151 22.52 -1.12 2.35
C GLY A 151 22.29 0.05 1.38
N SER A 152 21.10 0.18 0.77
CA SER A 152 20.77 1.39 0.00
C SER A 152 20.74 2.63 0.91
N PRO A 153 21.21 3.80 0.44
CA PRO A 153 21.14 5.06 1.19
C PRO A 153 19.70 5.53 1.44
N LEU A 154 18.73 5.03 0.68
CA LEU A 154 17.31 5.33 0.85
C LEU A 154 16.62 4.33 1.78
N SER A 155 17.26 3.20 2.09
CA SER A 155 16.67 2.17 2.96
C SER A 155 16.58 2.62 4.40
N LYS A 156 15.58 2.10 5.11
CA LYS A 156 15.41 2.29 6.54
C LYS A 156 15.11 0.95 7.19
N ILE A 157 15.69 0.71 8.36
CA ILE A 157 15.55 -0.54 9.10
C ILE A 157 14.47 -0.40 10.17
N GLY A 158 13.72 -1.49 10.39
CA GLY A 158 12.81 -1.65 11.50
C GLY A 158 13.03 -2.97 12.24
N VAL A 159 12.56 -3.02 13.48
CA VAL A 159 12.48 -4.26 14.26
C VAL A 159 11.04 -4.43 14.71
N GLN A 160 10.40 -5.49 14.24
CA GLN A 160 9.03 -5.84 14.59
C GLN A 160 8.97 -6.96 15.61
N LEU A 161 8.34 -6.69 16.75
CA LEU A 161 7.96 -7.69 17.75
C LEU A 161 6.52 -8.13 17.47
N THR A 162 6.27 -9.43 17.39
CA THR A 162 4.93 -9.96 17.13
C THR A 162 4.70 -11.31 17.80
N ASP A 163 3.45 -11.63 18.14
CA ASP A 163 3.02 -12.93 18.65
C ASP A 163 2.33 -13.82 17.58
N SER A 164 2.55 -13.52 16.30
CA SER A 164 1.83 -14.11 15.17
C SER A 164 2.80 -14.71 14.16
N PRO A 165 2.86 -16.05 14.01
CA PRO A 165 3.70 -16.68 12.99
C PRO A 165 3.25 -16.34 11.56
N TYR A 166 1.95 -16.06 11.34
CA TYR A 166 1.44 -15.58 10.05
C TYR A 166 2.10 -14.25 9.63
N VAL A 167 2.29 -13.35 10.60
CA VAL A 167 2.98 -12.07 10.39
C VAL A 167 4.44 -12.30 10.04
N VAL A 168 5.13 -13.25 10.70
CA VAL A 168 6.52 -13.61 10.38
C VAL A 168 6.64 -14.07 8.92
N ALA A 169 5.83 -15.05 8.50
CA ALA A 169 5.85 -15.59 7.14
C ALA A 169 5.53 -14.51 6.09
N SER A 170 4.57 -13.63 6.38
CA SER A 170 4.19 -12.53 5.47
C SER A 170 5.24 -11.42 5.41
N MET A 171 5.85 -11.03 6.54
CA MET A 171 6.92 -10.04 6.58
C MET A 171 8.17 -10.54 5.85
N ARG A 172 8.45 -11.84 5.89
CA ARG A 172 9.53 -12.45 5.08
C ARG A 172 9.34 -12.21 3.58
N VAL A 173 8.09 -12.29 3.11
CA VAL A 173 7.76 -12.03 1.70
C VAL A 173 7.82 -10.53 1.39
N MET A 174 7.22 -9.71 2.26
CA MET A 174 7.00 -8.29 1.98
C MET A 174 8.18 -7.37 2.29
N THR A 175 9.16 -7.84 3.06
CA THR A 175 10.36 -7.08 3.44
C THR A 175 11.62 -7.92 3.24
N ARG A 176 12.80 -7.30 3.26
CA ARG A 176 14.05 -8.07 3.41
C ARG A 176 14.23 -8.32 4.91
N MET A 177 14.23 -9.58 5.33
CA MET A 177 14.12 -9.96 6.74
C MET A 177 15.30 -10.82 7.17
N GLY A 178 15.78 -10.65 8.42
CA GLY A 178 16.70 -11.59 9.05
C GLY A 178 18.11 -11.08 9.33
N LYS A 179 19.08 -11.99 9.36
CA LYS A 179 20.45 -11.76 9.88
C LYS A 179 21.22 -10.66 9.13
N ALA A 180 21.04 -10.55 7.81
CA ALA A 180 21.67 -9.51 7.00
C ALA A 180 21.25 -8.11 7.44
N VAL A 181 19.99 -7.96 7.88
CA VAL A 181 19.46 -6.68 8.38
C VAL A 181 20.06 -6.33 9.73
N LEU A 182 20.17 -7.28 10.66
CA LEU A 182 20.85 -7.04 11.95
C LEU A 182 22.30 -6.61 11.75
N THR A 183 22.99 -7.23 10.78
CA THR A 183 24.37 -6.90 10.43
C THR A 183 24.45 -5.47 9.86
N ALA A 184 23.56 -5.12 8.92
CA ALA A 184 23.49 -3.77 8.35
C ALA A 184 23.07 -2.70 9.36
N LEU A 185 22.23 -3.06 10.34
CA LEU A 185 21.77 -2.16 11.39
C LEU A 185 22.92 -1.77 12.32
N GLY A 186 23.71 -2.74 12.79
CA GLY A 186 24.73 -2.50 13.80
C GLY A 186 24.16 -1.76 15.02
N THR A 187 24.68 -0.56 15.29
CA THR A 187 24.20 0.34 16.34
C THR A 187 23.37 1.53 15.82
N GLY A 188 22.95 1.48 14.55
CA GLY A 188 22.16 2.53 13.91
C GLY A 188 20.73 2.63 14.44
N GLU A 189 20.03 3.67 13.98
CA GLU A 189 18.63 3.88 14.34
C GLU A 189 17.70 2.94 13.57
N PHE A 190 16.62 2.52 14.22
CA PHE A 190 15.58 1.69 13.62
C PHE A 190 14.19 2.12 14.08
N VAL A 191 13.19 1.82 13.26
CA VAL A 191 11.78 1.99 13.65
C VAL A 191 11.35 0.82 14.53
N ARG A 192 10.82 1.15 15.71
CA ARG A 192 10.36 0.20 16.73
C ARG A 192 8.93 -0.19 16.45
N CYS A 193 8.69 -1.43 16.07
CA CYS A 193 7.38 -1.93 15.71
C CYS A 193 6.92 -2.97 16.75
N LEU A 194 5.85 -2.70 17.49
CA LEU A 194 5.24 -3.65 18.42
C LEU A 194 3.87 -4.07 17.91
N HIS A 195 3.65 -5.37 17.81
CA HIS A 195 2.39 -5.94 17.37
C HIS A 195 1.94 -7.05 18.31
N SER A 196 0.65 -7.12 18.63
CA SER A 196 0.02 -8.30 19.23
C SER A 196 -1.37 -8.52 18.66
N VAL A 197 -1.73 -9.78 18.43
CA VAL A 197 -3.11 -10.18 18.07
C VAL A 197 -4.10 -9.97 19.23
N GLY A 198 -3.61 -9.75 20.45
CA GLY A 198 -4.42 -9.40 21.62
C GLY A 198 -5.22 -10.57 22.21
N CYS A 199 -4.69 -11.80 22.06
CA CYS A 199 -5.33 -13.04 22.49
C CYS A 199 -4.40 -13.88 23.40
N PRO A 200 -4.06 -13.42 24.61
CA PRO A 200 -3.22 -14.20 25.53
C PRO A 200 -3.85 -15.56 25.87
N LEU A 201 -3.01 -16.53 26.22
CA LEU A 201 -3.42 -17.86 26.68
C LEU A 201 -3.49 -17.91 28.23
N PRO A 202 -4.41 -18.72 28.80
CA PRO A 202 -5.51 -19.43 28.12
C PRO A 202 -6.51 -18.45 27.49
N LEU A 203 -7.11 -18.85 26.37
CA LEU A 203 -7.99 -17.98 25.59
C LEU A 203 -9.20 -17.51 26.41
N LYS A 204 -9.47 -16.20 26.38
CA LYS A 204 -10.66 -15.59 27.01
C LYS A 204 -11.91 -15.65 26.13
N LYS A 205 -11.75 -15.81 24.82
CA LYS A 205 -12.81 -15.90 23.80
C LYS A 205 -12.47 -17.03 22.83
N PRO A 206 -13.48 -17.74 22.28
CA PRO A 206 -13.23 -18.76 21.26
C PRO A 206 -12.63 -18.12 20.00
N LEU A 207 -11.74 -18.85 19.32
CA LEU A 207 -11.24 -18.46 18.01
C LEU A 207 -12.28 -18.75 16.94
N VAL A 208 -12.41 -17.83 15.97
CA VAL A 208 -13.15 -18.06 14.73
C VAL A 208 -12.13 -18.39 13.64
N ASN A 209 -12.32 -19.50 12.93
CA ASN A 209 -11.42 -19.96 11.86
C ASN A 209 -9.94 -20.10 12.30
N ASN A 210 -9.67 -20.45 13.57
CA ASN A 210 -8.32 -20.47 14.16
C ASN A 210 -7.55 -19.15 13.99
N TRP A 211 -8.23 -18.02 13.80
CA TRP A 211 -7.61 -16.72 13.59
C TRP A 211 -7.65 -15.89 14.87
N PRO A 212 -6.53 -15.71 15.59
CA PRO A 212 -6.48 -14.86 16.77
C PRO A 212 -6.58 -13.39 16.36
N CYS A 213 -7.59 -12.72 16.88
CA CYS A 213 -7.77 -11.28 16.79
C CYS A 213 -8.62 -10.78 17.96
N ASN A 214 -8.56 -9.48 18.21
CA ASN A 214 -9.37 -8.79 19.22
C ASN A 214 -10.03 -7.55 18.59
N PRO A 215 -11.10 -7.74 17.79
CA PRO A 215 -11.72 -6.68 17.01
C PRO A 215 -12.21 -5.51 17.86
N GLU A 216 -12.65 -5.76 19.10
CA GLU A 216 -13.15 -4.71 19.99
C GLU A 216 -12.02 -3.76 20.41
N LEU A 217 -10.86 -4.31 20.76
CA LEU A 217 -9.70 -3.54 21.23
C LEU A 217 -8.71 -3.16 20.13
N THR A 218 -8.99 -3.44 18.86
CA THR A 218 -8.10 -3.09 17.76
C THR A 218 -7.65 -1.62 17.83
N LEU A 219 -6.35 -1.38 17.68
CA LEU A 219 -5.76 -0.03 17.65
C LEU A 219 -4.46 -0.10 16.85
N VAL A 220 -4.28 0.78 15.87
CA VAL A 220 -3.04 0.89 15.09
C VAL A 220 -2.51 2.32 15.26
N ALA A 221 -1.53 2.49 16.14
CA ALA A 221 -0.99 3.78 16.54
C ALA A 221 0.42 4.01 15.96
N HIS A 222 0.69 5.27 15.61
CA HIS A 222 1.97 5.72 15.06
C HIS A 222 2.47 6.88 15.91
N ILE A 223 3.69 6.79 16.41
CA ILE A 223 4.31 7.79 17.29
C ILE A 223 5.59 8.26 16.59
N PRO A 224 5.47 9.19 15.63
CA PRO A 224 6.57 9.55 14.76
C PRO A 224 7.76 10.14 15.52
N ASP A 225 7.52 10.92 16.59
CA ASP A 225 8.57 11.51 17.44
C ASP A 225 9.49 10.49 18.11
N ARG A 226 8.98 9.28 18.32
CA ARG A 226 9.73 8.18 18.94
C ARG A 226 10.15 7.13 17.93
N ARG A 227 9.80 7.32 16.65
CA ARG A 227 9.90 6.31 15.58
C ARG A 227 9.30 4.96 16.03
N GLN A 228 8.11 5.01 16.62
CA GLN A 228 7.40 3.83 17.12
C GLN A 228 6.10 3.60 16.34
N ILE A 229 5.80 2.33 16.12
CA ILE A 229 4.53 1.84 15.61
C ILE A 229 4.04 0.81 16.60
N ILE A 230 2.81 0.97 17.08
CA ILE A 230 2.20 0.05 18.03
C ILE A 230 0.85 -0.40 17.48
N SER A 231 0.67 -1.70 17.28
CA SER A 231 -0.55 -2.27 16.73
C SER A 231 -1.08 -3.40 17.61
N PHE A 232 -2.37 -3.39 17.88
CA PHE A 232 -3.03 -4.37 18.74
C PHE A 232 -4.31 -4.89 18.10
N GLY A 233 -4.58 -6.19 18.28
CA GLY A 233 -5.89 -6.78 18.08
C GLY A 233 -6.26 -7.17 16.65
N SER A 234 -5.39 -6.98 15.65
CA SER A 234 -5.64 -7.34 14.25
C SER A 234 -4.45 -8.08 13.68
N GLY A 235 -4.68 -9.28 13.13
CA GLY A 235 -3.66 -10.05 12.41
C GLY A 235 -3.61 -9.73 10.92
N TYR A 236 -4.54 -8.92 10.40
CA TYR A 236 -4.71 -8.70 8.97
C TYR A 236 -3.74 -7.66 8.38
N GLY A 237 -2.97 -8.09 7.38
CA GLY A 237 -2.33 -7.26 6.35
C GLY A 237 -1.80 -5.91 6.85
N GLY A 238 -2.41 -4.81 6.39
CA GLY A 238 -1.94 -3.44 6.68
C GLY A 238 -1.95 -3.02 8.16
N ASN A 239 -2.60 -3.78 9.04
CA ASN A 239 -2.61 -3.55 10.48
C ASN A 239 -1.50 -4.32 11.21
N SER A 240 -0.97 -5.40 10.61
CA SER A 240 -0.02 -6.31 11.27
C SER A 240 1.34 -6.40 10.57
N LEU A 241 1.41 -6.15 9.25
CA LEU A 241 2.65 -6.03 8.49
C LEU A 241 3.18 -4.60 8.62
N LEU A 242 3.82 -4.31 9.77
CA LEU A 242 4.07 -2.93 10.20
C LEU A 242 5.09 -2.20 9.32
N GLY A 243 5.93 -2.93 8.57
CA GLY A 243 6.80 -2.35 7.53
C GLY A 243 6.04 -1.68 6.38
N LYS A 244 4.83 -2.15 6.03
CA LYS A 244 4.11 -1.72 4.81
C LYS A 244 3.46 -0.35 4.96
N LYS A 245 2.22 -0.28 5.47
CA LYS A 245 1.47 1.00 5.51
C LYS A 245 1.87 1.86 6.70
N CYS A 246 2.14 1.23 7.85
CA CYS A 246 2.44 1.93 9.08
C CYS A 246 3.82 2.61 9.02
N PHE A 247 4.85 1.85 8.62
CA PHE A 247 6.18 2.41 8.44
C PHE A 247 6.29 3.12 7.09
N ALA A 248 6.24 2.39 5.98
CA ALA A 248 6.68 2.94 4.70
C ALA A 248 5.79 4.02 4.07
N LEU A 249 4.64 4.32 4.66
CA LEU A 249 3.88 5.54 4.35
C LEU A 249 3.79 6.49 5.54
N ARG A 250 3.16 6.11 6.66
CA ARG A 250 2.88 7.09 7.74
C ARG A 250 4.13 7.59 8.45
N ILE A 251 4.94 6.70 9.01
CA ILE A 251 6.19 7.11 9.66
C ILE A 251 7.17 7.66 8.63
N ALA A 252 7.28 7.00 7.47
CA ALA A 252 8.18 7.40 6.40
C ALA A 252 7.86 8.78 5.83
N SER A 253 6.61 9.15 5.59
CA SER A 253 6.26 10.47 5.05
C SER A 253 6.65 11.59 6.01
N ARG A 254 6.58 11.33 7.32
CA ARG A 254 7.00 12.26 8.38
C ARG A 254 8.52 12.44 8.38
N ILE A 255 9.26 11.34 8.30
CA ILE A 255 10.72 11.36 8.11
C ILE A 255 11.10 12.06 6.79
N ALA A 256 10.34 11.80 5.72
CA ALA A 256 10.57 12.35 4.40
C ALA A 256 10.42 13.87 4.37
N LYS A 257 9.44 14.41 5.08
CA LYS A 257 9.31 15.85 5.32
C LYS A 257 10.53 16.43 6.01
N GLU A 258 11.00 15.79 7.09
CA GLU A 258 12.12 16.27 7.91
C GLU A 258 13.47 16.20 7.16
N GLU A 259 13.66 15.18 6.32
CA GLU A 259 14.93 14.90 5.64
C GLU A 259 14.92 15.30 4.15
N GLY A 260 13.85 15.89 3.65
CA GLY A 260 13.76 16.37 2.27
C GLY A 260 13.69 15.27 1.22
N TRP A 261 12.75 14.33 1.35
CA TRP A 261 12.41 13.33 0.35
C TRP A 261 10.90 13.06 0.37
N LEU A 262 10.38 12.08 -0.39
CA LEU A 262 8.96 11.77 -0.54
C LEU A 262 8.69 10.29 -0.26
N ALA A 263 7.65 9.98 0.52
CA ALA A 263 7.19 8.63 0.79
C ALA A 263 5.71 8.51 0.38
N GLU A 264 5.46 7.80 -0.72
CA GLU A 264 4.21 7.93 -1.46
C GLU A 264 3.54 6.59 -1.75
N HIS A 265 2.22 6.61 -1.81
CA HIS A 265 1.39 5.45 -2.18
C HIS A 265 1.35 5.26 -3.71
N MET A 266 2.54 5.06 -4.28
CA MET A 266 2.77 4.99 -5.71
C MET A 266 3.34 3.64 -6.12
N LEU A 267 2.89 3.14 -7.27
CA LEU A 267 3.66 2.16 -8.02
C LEU A 267 4.89 2.83 -8.66
N ILE A 268 5.85 2.01 -9.10
CA ILE A 268 6.97 2.40 -9.96
C ILE A 268 7.08 1.37 -11.08
N LEU A 269 7.11 1.85 -12.32
CA LEU A 269 7.29 1.01 -13.50
C LEU A 269 8.30 1.62 -14.48
N GLY A 270 8.98 0.76 -15.24
CA GLY A 270 9.79 1.14 -16.39
C GLY A 270 9.01 0.84 -17.68
N VAL A 271 8.91 1.82 -18.56
CA VAL A 271 8.31 1.66 -19.90
C VAL A 271 9.43 1.75 -20.93
N THR A 272 9.54 0.76 -21.81
CA THR A 272 10.46 0.79 -22.96
C THR A 272 9.65 0.90 -24.25
N ASN A 273 9.98 1.89 -25.07
CA ASN A 273 9.33 2.12 -26.36
C ASN A 273 9.93 1.21 -27.47
N PRO A 274 9.34 1.16 -28.68
CA PRO A 274 9.86 0.35 -29.78
C PRO A 274 11.26 0.73 -30.28
N ALA A 275 11.74 1.94 -29.96
CA ALA A 275 13.10 2.39 -30.28
C ALA A 275 14.14 1.95 -29.24
N GLY A 276 13.72 1.28 -28.16
CA GLY A 276 14.60 0.82 -27.07
C GLY A 276 14.89 1.89 -26.00
N GLU A 277 14.25 3.05 -26.07
CA GLU A 277 14.35 4.07 -25.02
C GLU A 277 13.46 3.67 -23.83
N LYS A 278 14.01 3.77 -22.62
CA LYS A 278 13.32 3.42 -21.38
C LYS A 278 13.16 4.62 -20.47
N LYS A 279 11.97 4.77 -19.88
CA LYS A 279 11.64 5.81 -18.90
C LYS A 279 10.94 5.19 -17.69
N TYR A 280 11.17 5.75 -16.51
CA TYR A 280 10.47 5.34 -15.30
C TYR A 280 9.37 6.31 -14.91
N MET A 281 8.23 5.75 -14.52
CA MET A 281 7.03 6.49 -14.12
C MET A 281 6.54 6.00 -12.77
N ALA A 282 6.05 6.94 -11.95
CA ALA A 282 5.37 6.64 -10.70
C ALA A 282 3.86 6.93 -10.83
N ALA A 283 3.00 6.16 -10.18
CA ALA A 283 1.56 6.43 -10.22
C ALA A 283 0.84 6.21 -8.89
N ALA A 284 0.14 7.24 -8.41
CA ALA A 284 -0.68 7.24 -7.21
C ALA A 284 -2.16 7.07 -7.56
N PHE A 285 -2.68 5.87 -7.30
CA PHE A 285 -4.12 5.59 -7.34
C PHE A 285 -4.58 5.06 -5.97
N PRO A 286 -5.80 5.40 -5.52
CA PRO A 286 -6.38 4.82 -4.31
C PRO A 286 -6.37 3.29 -4.31
N SER A 287 -6.51 2.69 -3.14
CA SER A 287 -6.58 1.23 -3.03
C SER A 287 -7.69 0.65 -3.93
N ALA A 288 -7.38 -0.45 -4.61
CA ALA A 288 -8.25 -1.09 -5.62
C ALA A 288 -8.62 -0.21 -6.84
N CYS A 289 -7.78 0.78 -7.19
CA CYS A 289 -7.94 1.59 -8.42
C CYS A 289 -6.91 1.28 -9.52
N GLY A 290 -6.26 0.10 -9.47
CA GLY A 290 -5.50 -0.45 -10.61
C GLY A 290 -3.98 -0.28 -10.59
N LYS A 291 -3.36 0.07 -9.44
CA LYS A 291 -1.90 0.18 -9.36
C LYS A 291 -1.17 -1.10 -9.77
N THR A 292 -1.49 -2.24 -9.15
CA THR A 292 -0.88 -3.53 -9.48
C THR A 292 -1.09 -3.94 -10.94
N ASN A 293 -2.26 -3.64 -11.52
CA ASN A 293 -2.50 -3.89 -12.95
C ASN A 293 -1.61 -3.04 -13.85
N LEU A 294 -1.41 -1.76 -13.52
CA LEU A 294 -0.56 -0.87 -14.32
C LEU A 294 0.93 -1.18 -14.14
N ALA A 295 1.36 -1.46 -12.91
CA ALA A 295 2.75 -1.79 -12.58
C ALA A 295 3.22 -3.09 -13.27
N MET A 296 2.29 -4.03 -13.48
CA MET A 296 2.55 -5.32 -14.13
C MET A 296 1.85 -5.43 -15.50
N LEU A 297 1.65 -4.30 -16.17
CA LEU A 297 0.89 -4.23 -17.41
C LEU A 297 1.51 -5.13 -18.49
N CYS A 298 0.66 -5.91 -19.17
CA CYS A 298 1.02 -6.60 -20.39
C CYS A 298 0.57 -5.74 -21.59
N PRO A 299 1.49 -5.09 -22.32
CA PRO A 299 1.13 -4.13 -23.35
C PRO A 299 0.49 -4.80 -24.56
N THR A 300 -0.60 -4.22 -25.06
CA THR A 300 -1.27 -4.66 -26.30
C THR A 300 -0.63 -4.07 -27.55
N LEU A 301 0.10 -2.95 -27.43
CA LEU A 301 0.85 -2.36 -28.52
C LEU A 301 2.17 -3.11 -28.75
N PRO A 302 2.43 -3.60 -29.99
CA PRO A 302 3.70 -4.27 -30.31
C PRO A 302 4.92 -3.37 -30.09
N GLY A 303 6.04 -3.99 -29.69
CA GLY A 303 7.32 -3.30 -29.47
C GLY A 303 7.43 -2.53 -28.16
N TRP A 304 6.33 -2.30 -27.45
CA TRP A 304 6.34 -1.74 -26.10
C TRP A 304 6.61 -2.82 -25.05
N LYS A 305 7.36 -2.47 -24.01
CA LYS A 305 7.62 -3.33 -22.85
C LYS A 305 7.36 -2.55 -21.57
N VAL A 306 6.74 -3.20 -20.59
CA VAL A 306 6.59 -2.66 -19.22
C VAL A 306 7.28 -3.61 -18.25
N GLU A 307 8.01 -3.02 -17.30
CA GLU A 307 8.71 -3.72 -16.23
C GLU A 307 8.33 -3.13 -14.87
N CYS A 308 8.17 -3.98 -13.87
CA CYS A 308 7.70 -3.61 -12.54
C CYS A 308 8.88 -3.37 -11.59
N VAL A 309 8.97 -2.18 -10.98
CA VAL A 309 9.87 -1.93 -9.84
C VAL A 309 9.13 -2.15 -8.52
N GLY A 310 7.90 -1.64 -8.42
CA GLY A 310 7.02 -1.82 -7.26
C GLY A 310 5.58 -1.46 -7.58
N ASP A 311 4.61 -1.98 -6.82
CA ASP A 311 3.19 -1.85 -7.15
C ASP A 311 2.37 -0.94 -6.21
N ASP A 312 2.96 -0.49 -5.10
CA ASP A 312 2.17 0.13 -4.03
C ASP A 312 2.87 1.26 -3.27
N ILE A 313 4.19 1.21 -3.06
CA ILE A 313 4.93 2.25 -2.31
C ILE A 313 6.17 2.69 -3.09
N ALA A 314 6.41 4.00 -3.11
CA ALA A 314 7.62 4.62 -3.65
C ALA A 314 8.26 5.53 -2.61
N TRP A 315 9.57 5.38 -2.40
CA TRP A 315 10.38 6.38 -1.70
C TRP A 315 11.24 7.11 -2.71
N MET A 316 11.10 8.43 -2.78
CA MET A 316 11.67 9.24 -3.84
C MET A 316 12.51 10.39 -3.29
N LYS A 317 13.71 10.60 -3.82
CA LYS A 317 14.60 11.70 -3.42
C LYS A 317 15.35 12.25 -4.63
N PHE A 318 15.46 13.57 -4.72
CA PHE A 318 16.32 14.20 -5.72
C PHE A 318 17.79 13.88 -5.43
N ASP A 319 18.51 13.38 -6.43
CA ASP A 319 19.96 13.16 -6.39
C ASP A 319 20.75 14.45 -6.69
N ASP A 320 22.07 14.37 -6.61
CA ASP A 320 22.97 15.50 -6.85
C ASP A 320 22.93 16.02 -8.30
N GLN A 321 22.39 15.25 -9.24
CA GLN A 321 22.17 15.64 -10.63
C GLN A 321 20.73 16.15 -10.87
N GLY A 322 19.95 16.31 -9.80
CA GLY A 322 18.58 16.78 -9.82
C GLY A 322 17.57 15.79 -10.36
N ASN A 323 17.90 14.52 -10.56
CA ASN A 323 16.92 13.51 -10.95
C ASN A 323 16.15 13.03 -9.72
N LEU A 324 14.83 12.87 -9.84
CA LEU A 324 14.03 12.27 -8.77
C LEU A 324 14.23 10.74 -8.77
N ARG A 325 15.08 10.22 -7.89
CA ARG A 325 15.36 8.79 -7.75
C ARG A 325 14.30 8.11 -6.90
N ALA A 326 13.76 6.98 -7.35
CA ALA A 326 12.78 6.19 -6.62
C ALA A 326 13.26 4.77 -6.34
N ILE A 327 13.00 4.28 -5.13
CA ILE A 327 13.09 2.86 -4.78
C ILE A 327 11.72 2.33 -4.39
N ASN A 328 11.50 1.03 -4.64
CA ASN A 328 10.44 0.27 -4.00
C ASN A 328 10.96 -0.23 -2.63
N PRO A 329 10.42 0.27 -1.50
CA PRO A 329 10.84 -0.20 -0.19
C PRO A 329 10.39 -1.65 0.11
N GLU A 330 9.43 -2.20 -0.64
CA GLU A 330 8.89 -3.54 -0.41
C GLU A 330 9.69 -4.62 -1.15
N ASN A 331 9.55 -5.87 -0.69
CA ASN A 331 10.20 -7.06 -1.26
C ASN A 331 9.20 -8.04 -1.93
N GLY A 332 7.92 -7.68 -1.92
CA GLY A 332 6.83 -8.52 -2.39
C GLY A 332 5.62 -7.69 -2.80
N PHE A 333 4.61 -8.37 -3.33
CA PHE A 333 3.33 -7.79 -3.69
C PHE A 333 2.24 -8.32 -2.76
N PHE A 334 1.51 -7.40 -2.13
CA PHE A 334 0.34 -7.71 -1.32
C PHE A 334 -0.94 -7.30 -2.07
N GLY A 335 -1.15 -7.94 -3.22
CA GLY A 335 -2.16 -7.54 -4.21
C GLY A 335 -3.57 -8.00 -3.88
N VAL A 336 -4.57 -7.27 -4.37
CA VAL A 336 -5.98 -7.65 -4.30
C VAL A 336 -6.23 -8.83 -5.25
N ALA A 337 -6.78 -9.93 -4.75
CA ALA A 337 -7.04 -11.10 -5.59
C ALA A 337 -8.26 -10.93 -6.52
N PRO A 338 -9.46 -10.52 -6.03
CA PRO A 338 -10.64 -10.39 -6.88
C PRO A 338 -10.42 -9.44 -8.06
N GLY A 339 -10.88 -9.87 -9.25
CA GLY A 339 -10.67 -9.19 -10.52
C GLY A 339 -9.32 -9.47 -11.20
N THR A 340 -8.40 -10.19 -10.55
CA THR A 340 -7.14 -10.65 -11.18
C THR A 340 -7.44 -11.87 -12.05
N SER A 341 -7.08 -11.82 -13.34
CA SER A 341 -7.25 -12.92 -14.28
C SER A 341 -6.16 -12.90 -15.35
N ALA A 342 -6.14 -13.93 -16.21
CA ALA A 342 -5.26 -13.95 -17.37
C ALA A 342 -5.52 -12.77 -18.34
N LYS A 343 -6.74 -12.20 -18.32
CA LYS A 343 -7.10 -11.03 -19.12
C LYS A 343 -6.65 -9.72 -18.46
N THR A 344 -6.85 -9.57 -17.15
CA THR A 344 -6.64 -8.28 -16.46
C THR A 344 -5.23 -8.10 -15.94
N ASN A 345 -4.54 -9.19 -15.57
CA ASN A 345 -3.16 -9.18 -15.12
C ASN A 345 -2.50 -10.58 -15.24
N PRO A 346 -2.10 -11.00 -16.47
CA PRO A 346 -1.46 -12.28 -16.69
C PRO A 346 -0.13 -12.42 -15.94
N ASN A 347 0.61 -11.33 -15.74
CA ASN A 347 1.87 -11.33 -15.00
C ASN A 347 1.66 -11.65 -13.52
N ALA A 348 0.65 -11.06 -12.87
CA ALA A 348 0.28 -11.43 -11.50
C ALA A 348 -0.15 -12.91 -11.42
N MET A 349 -0.96 -13.39 -12.37
CA MET A 349 -1.34 -14.81 -12.43
C MET A 349 -0.12 -15.74 -12.52
N ALA A 350 0.90 -15.39 -13.29
CA ALA A 350 2.15 -16.15 -13.37
C ALA A 350 3.01 -16.05 -12.09
N THR A 351 2.90 -14.94 -11.36
CA THR A 351 3.70 -14.68 -10.14
C THR A 351 3.20 -15.50 -8.95
N ILE A 352 1.88 -15.67 -8.81
CA ILE A 352 1.22 -16.18 -7.59
C ILE A 352 1.12 -17.71 -7.50
N ILE A 353 1.57 -18.45 -8.52
CA ILE A 353 1.47 -19.93 -8.56
C ILE A 353 2.54 -20.65 -7.74
N LYS A 354 3.49 -19.92 -7.16
CA LYS A 354 4.50 -20.50 -6.26
C LYS A 354 4.87 -19.59 -5.11
N ASN A 355 5.28 -20.17 -3.98
CA ASN A 355 5.75 -19.48 -2.77
C ASN A 355 4.83 -18.32 -2.32
N THR A 356 3.51 -18.51 -2.42
CA THR A 356 2.52 -17.44 -2.22
C THR A 356 1.55 -17.79 -1.10
N ILE A 357 1.31 -16.83 -0.21
CA ILE A 357 0.29 -16.94 0.83
C ILE A 357 -0.95 -16.19 0.35
N PHE A 358 -2.08 -16.89 0.25
CA PHE A 358 -3.38 -16.33 -0.05
C PHE A 358 -4.18 -16.14 1.25
N THR A 359 -4.99 -15.08 1.30
CA THR A 359 -5.81 -14.76 2.47
C THR A 359 -7.23 -14.42 2.04
N ASN A 360 -8.20 -15.17 2.59
CA ASN A 360 -9.63 -14.99 2.36
C ASN A 360 -10.09 -15.16 0.89
N VAL A 361 -9.36 -15.95 0.11
CA VAL A 361 -9.85 -16.42 -1.20
C VAL A 361 -10.65 -17.73 -1.03
N ALA A 362 -11.36 -18.14 -2.08
CA ALA A 362 -11.97 -19.46 -2.11
C ALA A 362 -10.94 -20.54 -2.45
N GLU A 363 -11.25 -21.78 -2.10
CA GLU A 363 -10.47 -22.97 -2.38
C GLU A 363 -11.26 -23.89 -3.32
N THR A 364 -10.59 -24.48 -4.29
CA THR A 364 -11.17 -25.49 -5.19
C THR A 364 -10.83 -26.90 -4.70
N SER A 365 -11.70 -27.87 -4.96
CA SER A 365 -11.55 -29.25 -4.45
C SER A 365 -10.32 -29.99 -5.01
N ASP A 366 -9.72 -29.50 -6.09
CA ASP A 366 -8.45 -29.99 -6.64
C ASP A 366 -7.22 -29.26 -6.05
N GLY A 367 -7.41 -28.46 -5.00
CA GLY A 367 -6.36 -27.82 -4.21
C GLY A 367 -5.87 -26.48 -4.75
N GLY A 368 -6.64 -25.82 -5.62
CA GLY A 368 -6.35 -24.48 -6.15
C GLY A 368 -7.11 -23.36 -5.43
N VAL A 369 -7.05 -22.16 -5.99
CA VAL A 369 -7.76 -20.96 -5.50
C VAL A 369 -8.83 -20.50 -6.47
N TYR A 370 -9.82 -19.74 -5.98
CA TYR A 370 -10.83 -19.09 -6.80
C TYR A 370 -11.28 -17.75 -6.20
N TRP A 371 -11.73 -16.83 -7.05
CA TRP A 371 -12.30 -15.54 -6.67
C TRP A 371 -13.17 -14.96 -7.80
N GLU A 372 -13.94 -13.93 -7.47
CA GLU A 372 -14.76 -13.19 -8.43
C GLU A 372 -13.89 -12.55 -9.53
N GLY A 373 -14.24 -12.83 -10.79
CA GLY A 373 -13.55 -12.25 -11.95
C GLY A 373 -12.23 -12.92 -12.34
N MET A 374 -11.97 -14.16 -11.87
CA MET A 374 -10.80 -14.95 -12.29
C MET A 374 -10.88 -15.42 -13.77
N ASP A 375 -12.06 -15.32 -14.40
CA ASP A 375 -12.32 -15.67 -15.81
C ASP A 375 -11.75 -17.05 -16.22
N GLN A 376 -11.97 -18.06 -15.39
CA GLN A 376 -11.60 -19.45 -15.67
C GLN A 376 -12.81 -20.38 -15.47
N SER A 377 -13.12 -21.19 -16.49
CA SER A 377 -14.09 -22.27 -16.34
C SER A 377 -13.51 -23.37 -15.46
N LEU A 378 -14.26 -23.77 -14.44
CA LEU A 378 -13.89 -24.90 -13.61
C LEU A 378 -14.38 -26.21 -14.26
N PRO A 379 -13.59 -27.30 -14.21
CA PRO A 379 -14.07 -28.62 -14.62
C PRO A 379 -15.33 -29.03 -13.85
N GLU A 380 -16.25 -29.77 -14.48
CA GLU A 380 -17.57 -30.10 -13.92
C GLU A 380 -17.56 -30.73 -12.51
N ARG A 381 -16.49 -31.44 -12.16
CA ARG A 381 -16.35 -32.15 -10.87
C ARG A 381 -15.67 -31.32 -9.78
N VAL A 382 -15.19 -30.12 -10.09
CA VAL A 382 -14.49 -29.25 -9.12
C VAL A 382 -15.51 -28.46 -8.33
N THR A 383 -15.51 -28.62 -7.00
CA THR A 383 -16.35 -27.84 -6.08
C THR A 383 -15.55 -26.72 -5.43
N ILE A 384 -16.25 -25.69 -4.94
CA ILE A 384 -15.63 -24.52 -4.30
C ILE A 384 -16.01 -24.46 -2.83
N THR A 385 -15.02 -24.22 -1.98
CA THR A 385 -15.19 -23.83 -0.58
C THR A 385 -14.86 -22.35 -0.44
N SER A 386 -15.84 -21.54 -0.05
CA SER A 386 -15.68 -20.10 0.14
C SER A 386 -14.65 -19.74 1.23
N TRP A 387 -14.27 -18.46 1.26
CA TRP A 387 -13.41 -17.89 2.30
C TRP A 387 -14.00 -17.98 3.72
N LYS A 388 -15.33 -18.12 3.83
CA LYS A 388 -16.05 -18.38 5.10
C LYS A 388 -16.03 -19.87 5.51
N ASN A 389 -15.26 -20.70 4.81
CA ASN A 389 -15.16 -22.14 5.01
C ASN A 389 -16.50 -22.87 4.86
N LYS A 390 -17.29 -22.49 3.85
CA LYS A 390 -18.58 -23.10 3.50
C LYS A 390 -18.57 -23.54 2.04
N PRO A 391 -19.26 -24.64 1.66
CA PRO A 391 -19.55 -24.95 0.26
C PRO A 391 -20.15 -23.73 -0.43
N TRP A 392 -19.77 -23.52 -1.69
CA TRP A 392 -20.21 -22.35 -2.46
C TRP A 392 -20.56 -22.73 -3.90
N ARG A 393 -21.61 -22.10 -4.42
CA ARG A 393 -22.02 -22.11 -5.82
C ARG A 393 -22.28 -20.68 -6.29
N SER A 394 -22.17 -20.45 -7.60
CA SER A 394 -22.41 -19.14 -8.22
C SER A 394 -23.80 -18.55 -7.95
N GLU A 395 -24.76 -19.38 -7.58
CA GLU A 395 -26.15 -19.03 -7.30
C GLU A 395 -26.38 -18.54 -5.86
N ASP A 396 -25.40 -18.70 -4.95
CA ASP A 396 -25.59 -18.49 -3.50
C ASP A 396 -25.71 -17.00 -3.08
N GLY A 397 -25.50 -16.05 -4.00
CA GLY A 397 -25.69 -14.61 -3.77
C GLY A 397 -24.63 -13.90 -2.91
N GLU A 398 -23.76 -14.65 -2.21
CA GLU A 398 -22.55 -14.11 -1.56
C GLU A 398 -21.29 -14.40 -2.40
N PRO A 399 -20.24 -13.55 -2.35
CA PRO A 399 -18.99 -13.83 -3.05
C PRO A 399 -18.21 -14.99 -2.40
N CYS A 400 -17.56 -15.82 -3.22
CA CYS A 400 -16.74 -16.94 -2.79
C CYS A 400 -15.44 -16.49 -2.10
N ALA A 401 -14.90 -15.34 -2.50
CA ALA A 401 -13.74 -14.69 -1.89
C ALA A 401 -14.15 -13.38 -1.20
N HIS A 402 -13.41 -12.96 -0.18
CA HIS A 402 -13.63 -11.63 0.39
C HIS A 402 -13.27 -10.56 -0.67
N PRO A 403 -14.04 -9.45 -0.84
CA PRO A 403 -13.74 -8.43 -1.84
C PRO A 403 -12.36 -7.75 -1.71
N ASN A 404 -11.76 -7.83 -0.51
CA ASN A 404 -10.39 -7.37 -0.22
C ASN A 404 -9.48 -8.54 0.19
N SER A 405 -9.77 -9.75 -0.30
CA SER A 405 -8.85 -10.89 -0.20
C SER A 405 -7.56 -10.60 -0.96
N ARG A 406 -6.47 -11.22 -0.53
CA ARG A 406 -5.11 -10.85 -0.93
C ARG A 406 -4.29 -12.07 -1.32
N PHE A 407 -3.35 -11.87 -2.22
CA PHE A 407 -2.16 -12.69 -2.35
C PHE A 407 -0.96 -11.93 -1.79
N CYS A 408 -0.04 -12.64 -1.14
CA CYS A 408 1.23 -12.17 -0.62
C CYS A 408 2.34 -12.98 -1.30
N THR A 409 3.01 -12.37 -2.29
CA THR A 409 3.92 -13.09 -3.19
C THR A 409 5.27 -12.36 -3.34
N PRO A 410 6.42 -13.05 -3.43
CA PRO A 410 7.72 -12.40 -3.57
C PRO A 410 7.90 -11.68 -4.91
N ALA A 411 8.45 -10.45 -4.87
CA ALA A 411 8.52 -9.60 -6.05
C ALA A 411 9.41 -10.19 -7.16
N ARG A 412 10.53 -10.82 -6.76
CA ARG A 412 11.49 -11.51 -7.63
C ARG A 412 10.88 -12.61 -8.52
N GLN A 413 9.65 -13.06 -8.23
CA GLN A 413 8.96 -14.07 -9.05
C GLN A 413 8.20 -13.46 -10.23
N CYS A 414 8.00 -12.15 -10.24
CA CYS A 414 7.28 -11.49 -11.33
C CYS A 414 8.07 -11.63 -12.63
N PRO A 415 7.46 -12.15 -13.71
CA PRO A 415 8.17 -12.42 -14.96
C PRO A 415 8.68 -11.15 -15.66
N ILE A 416 8.17 -9.98 -15.25
CA ILE A 416 8.56 -8.67 -15.76
C ILE A 416 9.11 -7.77 -14.65
N ILE A 417 9.67 -8.35 -13.58
CA ILE A 417 10.38 -7.54 -12.58
C ILE A 417 11.52 -6.78 -13.26
N ASP A 418 11.61 -5.48 -12.99
CA ASP A 418 12.63 -4.61 -13.57
C ASP A 418 14.01 -5.03 -13.09
N PRO A 419 15.04 -5.08 -13.94
CA PRO A 419 16.39 -5.43 -13.49
C PRO A 419 16.95 -4.49 -12.41
N GLN A 420 16.48 -3.23 -12.36
CA GLN A 420 16.89 -2.23 -11.38
C GLN A 420 15.94 -2.17 -10.16
N TRP A 421 15.04 -3.16 -9.95
CA TRP A 421 14.07 -3.09 -8.85
C TRP A 421 14.72 -3.10 -7.45
N GLU A 422 15.92 -3.67 -7.30
CA GLU A 422 16.72 -3.62 -6.06
C GLU A 422 17.97 -2.72 -6.18
N SER A 423 18.04 -1.89 -7.21
CA SER A 423 19.12 -0.92 -7.36
C SER A 423 19.18 0.00 -6.13
N PRO A 424 20.34 0.10 -5.45
CA PRO A 424 20.45 0.93 -4.25
C PRO A 424 20.34 2.43 -4.56
N GLU A 425 20.73 2.86 -5.75
CA GLU A 425 20.61 4.25 -6.23
C GLU A 425 19.19 4.64 -6.65
N GLY A 426 18.33 3.66 -6.92
CA GLY A 426 16.97 3.88 -7.41
C GLY A 426 16.90 4.34 -8.86
N VAL A 427 15.67 4.33 -9.39
CA VAL A 427 15.39 4.62 -10.80
C VAL A 427 14.95 6.08 -10.99
N PRO A 428 15.35 6.77 -12.08
CA PRO A 428 15.01 8.18 -12.29
C PRO A 428 13.56 8.34 -12.78
N ILE A 429 12.70 8.96 -11.97
CA ILE A 429 11.29 9.22 -12.32
C ILE A 429 11.18 10.43 -13.24
N GLU A 430 10.55 10.23 -14.39
CA GLU A 430 10.32 11.28 -15.40
C GLU A 430 8.85 11.69 -15.51
N ALA A 431 7.93 10.86 -15.01
CA ALA A 431 6.50 11.18 -14.93
C ALA A 431 5.86 10.68 -13.62
N ILE A 432 4.93 11.48 -13.10
CA ILE A 432 4.06 11.13 -11.98
C ILE A 432 2.62 11.14 -12.47
N ILE A 433 1.86 10.09 -12.16
CA ILE A 433 0.50 9.89 -12.65
C ILE A 433 -0.46 9.80 -11.47
N PHE A 434 -1.43 10.71 -11.40
CA PHE A 434 -2.55 10.65 -10.47
C PHE A 434 -3.77 10.03 -11.13
N GLY A 435 -4.72 9.53 -10.34
CA GLY A 435 -5.95 8.99 -10.91
C GLY A 435 -6.83 8.27 -9.90
N GLY A 436 -8.08 8.04 -10.27
CA GLY A 436 -9.08 7.41 -9.41
C GLY A 436 -10.30 6.96 -10.21
N ARG A 437 -11.24 6.30 -9.53
CA ARG A 437 -12.50 5.84 -10.14
C ARG A 437 -13.47 7.02 -10.27
N ARG A 438 -13.59 7.57 -11.48
CA ARG A 438 -14.52 8.65 -11.80
C ARG A 438 -15.47 8.21 -12.92
N PRO A 439 -16.73 7.85 -12.63
CA PRO A 439 -17.65 7.36 -13.65
C PRO A 439 -18.05 8.43 -14.67
N GLU A 440 -17.95 9.71 -14.32
CA GLU A 440 -18.43 10.84 -15.12
C GLU A 440 -17.40 11.99 -15.16
N GLY A 441 -17.41 12.74 -16.26
CA GLY A 441 -16.83 14.08 -16.46
C GLY A 441 -15.31 14.21 -16.50
N VAL A 442 -14.55 13.35 -15.82
CA VAL A 442 -13.08 13.36 -15.86
C VAL A 442 -12.58 12.58 -17.09
N PRO A 443 -11.74 13.18 -17.96
CA PRO A 443 -11.30 12.55 -19.21
C PRO A 443 -10.28 11.41 -18.97
N LEU A 444 -10.02 10.61 -20.00
CA LEU A 444 -9.09 9.47 -19.92
C LEU A 444 -7.70 9.86 -19.40
N VAL A 445 -7.14 10.96 -19.91
CA VAL A 445 -5.83 11.48 -19.51
C VAL A 445 -5.75 12.99 -19.72
N TYR A 446 -5.06 13.70 -18.83
CA TYR A 446 -4.59 15.06 -19.04
C TYR A 446 -3.22 15.30 -18.38
N GLU A 447 -2.42 16.18 -18.97
CA GLU A 447 -1.13 16.66 -18.42
C GLU A 447 -1.36 17.97 -17.65
N ALA A 448 -0.72 18.13 -16.49
CA ALA A 448 -0.76 19.39 -15.74
C ALA A 448 0.03 20.49 -16.47
N PHE A 449 -0.38 21.77 -16.30
CA PHE A 449 0.31 22.91 -16.91
C PHE A 449 1.73 23.13 -16.39
N ASP A 450 1.91 22.94 -15.09
CA ASP A 450 3.15 23.14 -14.36
C ASP A 450 3.14 22.31 -13.06
N TRP A 451 4.20 22.41 -12.26
CA TRP A 451 4.34 21.67 -11.01
C TRP A 451 3.25 22.03 -10.00
N GLN A 452 2.98 23.32 -9.80
CA GLN A 452 1.99 23.81 -8.83
C GLN A 452 0.59 23.33 -9.20
N HIS A 453 0.23 23.36 -10.48
CA HIS A 453 -1.00 22.79 -11.00
C HIS A 453 -1.03 21.28 -10.81
N GLY A 454 0.07 20.57 -11.03
CA GLY A 454 0.18 19.14 -10.77
C GLY A 454 -0.01 18.76 -9.30
N VAL A 455 0.54 19.55 -8.36
CA VAL A 455 0.30 19.39 -6.92
C VAL A 455 -1.18 19.63 -6.58
N PHE A 456 -1.80 20.66 -7.18
CA PHE A 456 -3.24 20.88 -7.05
C PHE A 456 -4.07 19.71 -7.59
N VAL A 457 -3.70 19.15 -8.75
CA VAL A 457 -4.36 17.97 -9.34
C VAL A 457 -4.27 16.76 -8.41
N GLY A 458 -3.11 16.51 -7.81
CA GLY A 458 -2.96 15.49 -6.76
C GLY A 458 -3.84 15.76 -5.54
N ALA A 459 -3.91 17.02 -5.09
CA ALA A 459 -4.72 17.43 -3.94
C ALA A 459 -6.23 17.32 -4.20
N ALA A 460 -6.65 17.51 -5.44
CA ALA A 460 -8.04 17.47 -5.88
C ALA A 460 -8.54 16.04 -6.19
N MET A 461 -7.69 15.01 -6.06
CA MET A 461 -8.05 13.64 -6.38
C MET A 461 -9.29 13.16 -5.61
N ARG A 462 -10.21 12.55 -6.35
CA ARG A 462 -11.43 11.91 -5.85
C ARG A 462 -11.63 10.56 -6.51
N SER A 463 -12.25 9.62 -5.81
CA SER A 463 -12.49 8.27 -6.30
C SER A 463 -13.72 7.65 -5.64
N GLU A 464 -14.43 6.77 -6.36
CA GLU A 464 -15.40 5.86 -5.73
C GLU A 464 -14.73 5.06 -4.60
N ALA A 465 -15.44 4.93 -3.47
CA ALA A 465 -15.03 4.10 -2.34
C ALA A 465 -14.84 2.62 -2.74
N THR A 466 -13.91 1.94 -2.09
CA THR A 466 -13.57 0.53 -2.36
C THR A 466 -13.55 -0.30 -1.07
N ALA A 467 -13.61 -1.63 -1.20
CA ALA A 467 -13.64 -2.56 -0.06
C ALA A 467 -12.31 -2.68 0.71
N ALA A 468 -11.30 -1.85 0.41
CA ALA A 468 -9.99 -1.91 1.04
C ALA A 468 -9.94 -1.34 2.48
N ALA A 469 -11.06 -0.77 2.95
CA ALA A 469 -11.28 -0.21 4.27
C ALA A 469 -12.77 -0.37 4.67
N GLU A 470 -13.23 0.33 5.70
CA GLU A 470 -14.57 0.21 6.28
C GLU A 470 -15.70 0.94 5.52
N HIS A 471 -15.38 1.68 4.45
CA HIS A 471 -16.32 2.47 3.67
C HIS A 471 -17.19 1.57 2.77
N LYS A 472 -18.51 1.79 2.77
CA LYS A 472 -19.48 1.01 1.98
C LYS A 472 -20.13 1.86 0.89
N GLY A 473 -20.50 1.22 -0.22
CA GLY A 473 -21.25 1.84 -1.33
C GLY A 473 -20.37 2.49 -2.40
N LYS A 474 -21.01 2.98 -3.48
CA LYS A 474 -20.37 3.67 -4.62
C LYS A 474 -20.39 5.19 -4.42
N VAL A 475 -19.85 5.67 -3.31
CA VAL A 475 -19.77 7.11 -3.01
C VAL A 475 -18.43 7.66 -3.48
N ILE A 476 -18.43 8.83 -4.13
CA ILE A 476 -17.19 9.54 -4.49
C ILE A 476 -16.62 10.19 -3.23
N MET A 477 -15.39 9.82 -2.88
CA MET A 477 -14.65 10.38 -1.76
C MET A 477 -13.42 11.14 -2.26
N HIS A 478 -13.01 12.17 -1.52
CA HIS A 478 -11.68 12.75 -1.69
C HIS A 478 -10.63 11.74 -1.23
N ASP A 479 -9.55 11.62 -2.00
CA ASP A 479 -8.36 10.83 -1.66
C ASP A 479 -7.12 11.52 -2.24
N PRO A 480 -6.74 12.70 -1.71
CA PRO A 480 -5.62 13.49 -2.22
C PRO A 480 -4.35 12.64 -2.26
N PHE A 481 -3.67 12.63 -3.41
CA PHE A 481 -2.44 11.86 -3.66
C PHE A 481 -2.57 10.34 -3.44
N ALA A 482 -3.81 9.82 -3.36
CA ALA A 482 -4.09 8.47 -2.84
C ALA A 482 -3.57 8.22 -1.41
N MET A 483 -3.31 9.28 -0.64
CA MET A 483 -2.64 9.28 0.66
C MET A 483 -3.59 9.56 1.82
N ARG A 484 -4.90 9.75 1.60
CA ARG A 484 -5.86 10.06 2.67
C ARG A 484 -5.75 9.16 3.90
N PRO A 485 -5.66 7.82 3.78
CA PRO A 485 -5.55 6.96 4.97
C PRO A 485 -4.10 6.80 5.49
N PHE A 486 -3.14 7.55 4.93
CA PHE A 486 -1.70 7.29 5.05
C PHE A 486 -0.83 8.52 5.34
N PHE A 487 -1.40 9.72 5.40
CA PHE A 487 -0.63 10.89 5.83
C PHE A 487 -0.05 10.65 7.22
N GLY A 488 1.27 10.85 7.34
CA GLY A 488 2.00 10.78 8.62
C GLY A 488 1.97 12.07 9.43
N TYR A 489 1.47 13.15 8.84
CA TYR A 489 1.48 14.50 9.38
C TYR A 489 0.45 15.37 8.63
N ASN A 490 0.31 16.62 9.06
CA ASN A 490 -0.63 17.60 8.50
C ASN A 490 -0.58 17.68 6.95
N PHE A 491 -1.74 17.46 6.32
CA PHE A 491 -1.87 17.47 4.86
C PHE A 491 -1.55 18.83 4.21
N GLY A 492 -1.88 19.96 4.84
CA GLY A 492 -1.49 21.28 4.34
C GLY A 492 0.03 21.44 4.29
N GLN A 493 0.73 20.98 5.33
CA GLN A 493 2.20 20.93 5.33
C GLN A 493 2.75 19.94 4.30
N TYR A 494 2.03 18.85 4.01
CA TYR A 494 2.41 17.89 2.96
C TYR A 494 2.34 18.54 1.57
N LEU A 495 1.30 19.35 1.32
CA LEU A 495 1.20 20.14 0.09
C LEU A 495 2.36 21.14 -0.02
N SER A 496 2.67 21.87 1.06
CA SER A 496 3.82 22.78 1.07
C SER A 496 5.15 22.05 0.80
N HIS A 497 5.32 20.85 1.34
CA HIS A 497 6.50 20.02 1.08
C HIS A 497 6.61 19.62 -0.39
N TRP A 498 5.52 19.17 -1.00
CA TRP A 498 5.47 18.89 -2.44
C TRP A 498 5.77 20.13 -3.30
N LEU A 499 5.21 21.29 -2.95
CA LEU A 499 5.47 22.56 -3.65
C LEU A 499 6.95 22.94 -3.58
N SER A 500 7.57 22.82 -2.39
CA SER A 500 8.99 23.16 -2.16
C SER A 500 9.97 22.37 -3.01
N MET A 501 9.55 21.25 -3.61
CA MET A 501 10.40 20.48 -4.52
C MET A 501 10.80 21.28 -5.75
N ALA A 502 9.97 22.25 -6.18
CA ALA A 502 10.29 23.14 -7.30
C ALA A 502 11.42 24.13 -6.98
N ASP A 503 11.66 24.43 -5.71
CA ASP A 503 12.69 25.36 -5.27
C ASP A 503 14.07 24.70 -5.14
N ARG A 504 14.16 23.39 -5.36
CA ARG A 504 15.42 22.65 -5.28
C ARG A 504 16.35 23.00 -6.44
N PRO A 505 17.60 23.40 -6.17
CA PRO A 505 18.57 23.71 -7.22
C PRO A 505 18.77 22.52 -8.18
N GLY A 506 18.61 22.78 -9.48
CA GLY A 506 18.82 21.79 -10.52
C GLY A 506 17.76 20.68 -10.61
N ALA A 507 16.66 20.77 -9.85
CA ALA A 507 15.62 19.75 -9.86
C ALA A 507 14.99 19.58 -11.25
N LYS A 508 15.05 18.35 -11.75
CA LYS A 508 14.36 17.90 -12.96
C LYS A 508 13.00 17.37 -12.54
N LEU A 509 12.04 18.29 -12.44
CA LEU A 509 10.68 17.96 -12.02
C LEU A 509 10.04 17.02 -13.05
N PRO A 510 9.50 15.85 -12.63
CA PRO A 510 8.79 14.97 -13.54
C PRO A 510 7.50 15.65 -14.04
N LYS A 511 7.08 15.29 -15.26
CA LYS A 511 5.76 15.71 -15.74
C LYS A 511 4.67 15.08 -14.90
N ILE A 512 3.63 15.86 -14.58
CA ILE A 512 2.49 15.35 -13.82
C ILE A 512 1.31 15.15 -14.75
N PHE A 513 0.70 13.97 -14.66
CA PHE A 513 -0.49 13.60 -15.39
C PHE A 513 -1.61 13.17 -14.44
N HIS A 514 -2.83 13.18 -14.94
CA HIS A 514 -3.96 12.53 -14.29
C HIS A 514 -4.71 11.67 -15.29
N VAL A 515 -5.12 10.47 -14.86
CA VAL A 515 -5.84 9.49 -15.67
C VAL A 515 -7.18 9.09 -15.06
N ASN A 516 -8.09 8.63 -15.91
CA ASN A 516 -9.34 8.02 -15.50
C ASN A 516 -9.68 6.81 -16.38
N TRP A 517 -9.41 5.61 -15.87
CA TRP A 517 -9.74 4.35 -16.55
C TRP A 517 -11.23 3.98 -16.46
N PHE A 518 -12.01 4.73 -15.68
CA PHE A 518 -13.28 4.27 -15.14
C PHE A 518 -14.48 5.11 -15.59
N ARG A 519 -14.28 6.02 -16.55
CA ARG A 519 -15.38 6.78 -17.15
C ARG A 519 -16.37 5.83 -17.81
N LYS A 520 -17.66 6.06 -17.59
CA LYS A 520 -18.75 5.23 -18.11
C LYS A 520 -19.67 6.04 -18.99
N SER A 521 -20.13 5.39 -20.06
CA SER A 521 -21.31 5.79 -20.81
C SER A 521 -22.55 5.29 -20.08
N PRO A 522 -23.65 6.07 -20.05
CA PRO A 522 -24.94 5.62 -19.56
C PRO A 522 -25.46 4.34 -20.24
N THR A 523 -25.04 4.08 -21.49
CA THR A 523 -25.56 2.97 -22.32
C THR A 523 -24.51 1.92 -22.68
N ALA A 524 -23.23 2.31 -22.83
CA ALA A 524 -22.18 1.42 -23.33
C ALA A 524 -21.26 0.82 -22.24
N GLY A 525 -21.47 1.15 -20.96
CA GLY A 525 -20.58 0.69 -19.89
C GLY A 525 -19.29 1.50 -19.82
N PHE A 526 -18.12 0.86 -19.60
CA PHE A 526 -16.85 1.58 -19.56
C PHE A 526 -16.46 2.09 -20.95
N LEU A 527 -16.13 3.38 -21.05
CA LEU A 527 -15.72 4.02 -22.32
C LEU A 527 -14.31 3.61 -22.77
N TRP A 528 -13.49 3.13 -21.84
CA TRP A 528 -12.12 2.71 -22.11
C TRP A 528 -11.91 1.24 -21.70
N PRO A 529 -11.32 0.40 -22.57
CA PRO A 529 -11.10 -1.02 -22.28
C PRO A 529 -10.12 -1.29 -21.13
N GLY A 530 -9.21 -0.36 -20.84
CA GLY A 530 -8.29 -0.47 -19.70
C GLY A 530 -7.22 -1.55 -19.86
N PHE A 531 -6.65 -1.96 -18.72
CA PHE A 531 -5.65 -3.02 -18.61
C PHE A 531 -4.51 -2.86 -19.62
N GLY A 532 -4.25 -3.86 -20.47
CA GLY A 532 -3.17 -3.81 -21.46
C GLY A 532 -3.26 -2.64 -22.44
N GLU A 533 -4.47 -2.14 -22.72
CA GLU A 533 -4.68 -0.99 -23.62
C GLU A 533 -4.20 0.32 -23.01
N ASN A 534 -4.01 0.39 -21.68
CA ASN A 534 -3.46 1.58 -21.02
C ASN A 534 -2.03 1.91 -21.51
N ILE A 535 -1.34 0.98 -22.17
CA ILE A 535 -0.07 1.27 -22.85
C ILE A 535 -0.19 2.42 -23.87
N ARG A 536 -1.36 2.62 -24.49
CA ARG A 536 -1.60 3.71 -25.46
C ARG A 536 -1.56 5.09 -24.79
N VAL A 537 -1.98 5.15 -23.53
CA VAL A 537 -1.88 6.37 -22.71
C VAL A 537 -0.46 6.57 -22.21
N LEU A 538 0.24 5.50 -21.83
CA LEU A 538 1.66 5.58 -21.47
C LEU A 538 2.53 5.99 -22.67
N ASP A 539 2.21 5.55 -23.89
CA ASP A 539 2.85 6.02 -25.14
C ASP A 539 2.74 7.53 -25.27
N TRP A 540 1.53 8.07 -25.14
CA TRP A 540 1.33 9.51 -25.18
C TRP A 540 2.14 10.24 -24.10
N MET A 541 2.09 9.76 -22.84
CA MET A 541 2.91 10.33 -21.77
C MET A 541 4.41 10.27 -22.07
N PHE A 542 4.90 9.17 -22.62
CA PHE A 542 6.30 8.96 -22.99
C PHE A 542 6.75 10.01 -24.01
N ARG A 543 5.98 10.20 -25.08
CA ARG A 543 6.24 11.21 -26.12
C ARG A 543 6.16 12.63 -25.57
N ARG A 544 5.20 12.90 -24.67
CA ARG A 544 5.11 14.19 -23.96
C ARG A 544 6.35 14.46 -23.12
N VAL A 545 6.88 13.47 -22.40
CA VAL A 545 8.16 13.59 -21.66
C VAL A 545 9.34 13.91 -22.58
N ASN A 546 9.36 13.37 -23.80
CA ASN A 546 10.35 13.70 -24.83
C ASN A 546 10.15 15.09 -25.48
N GLY A 547 9.11 15.83 -25.08
CA GLY A 547 8.81 17.16 -25.63
C GLY A 547 8.11 17.13 -26.99
N GLU A 548 7.59 15.98 -27.42
CA GLU A 548 6.87 15.87 -28.68
C GLU A 548 5.51 16.59 -28.64
N GLU A 549 5.09 17.13 -29.79
CA GLU A 549 3.77 17.74 -29.97
C GLU A 549 2.62 16.72 -29.85
N GLY A 550 1.37 17.18 -29.95
CA GLY A 550 0.18 16.32 -29.85
C GLY A 550 -0.60 16.46 -28.55
N ALA A 551 -0.49 17.62 -27.90
CA ALA A 551 -1.33 18.02 -26.79
C ALA A 551 -1.97 19.39 -27.06
N MET A 552 -3.22 19.57 -26.65
CA MET A 552 -3.99 20.80 -26.79
C MET A 552 -4.43 21.33 -25.42
N PRO A 553 -4.38 22.65 -25.18
CA PRO A 553 -4.81 23.22 -23.91
C PRO A 553 -6.33 23.03 -23.70
N SER A 554 -6.74 22.86 -22.45
CA SER A 554 -8.15 22.72 -22.03
C SER A 554 -8.38 23.40 -20.68
N ALA A 555 -9.59 23.33 -20.12
CA ALA A 555 -9.85 23.88 -18.79
C ALA A 555 -9.07 23.17 -17.67
N VAL A 556 -8.68 21.91 -17.85
CA VAL A 556 -8.17 21.02 -16.79
C VAL A 556 -6.69 20.68 -16.94
N GLY A 557 -6.04 21.09 -18.03
CA GLY A 557 -4.69 20.68 -18.39
C GLY A 557 -4.52 20.58 -19.90
N TYR A 558 -3.46 19.91 -20.34
CA TYR A 558 -3.33 19.54 -21.75
C TYR A 558 -3.97 18.18 -22.02
N LEU A 559 -4.84 18.11 -23.01
CA LEU A 559 -5.45 16.87 -23.51
C LEU A 559 -4.69 16.37 -24.74
N PRO A 560 -4.72 15.06 -25.05
CA PRO A 560 -4.27 14.57 -26.35
C PRO A 560 -5.05 15.27 -27.48
N CYS A 561 -4.35 15.66 -28.55
CA CYS A 561 -5.00 16.00 -29.81
C CYS A 561 -5.73 14.78 -30.39
N ARG A 562 -6.72 14.98 -31.27
CA ARG A 562 -7.59 13.91 -31.80
C ARG A 562 -6.84 12.69 -32.36
N ASP A 563 -5.72 12.93 -33.03
CA ASP A 563 -4.91 11.88 -33.68
C ASP A 563 -3.64 11.51 -32.90
N SER A 564 -3.47 12.01 -31.68
CA SER A 564 -2.25 11.78 -30.92
C SER A 564 -2.28 10.52 -30.05
N LEU A 565 -3.41 9.81 -29.95
CA LEU A 565 -3.46 8.48 -29.34
C LEU A 565 -3.41 7.39 -30.41
N ASN A 566 -2.57 6.38 -30.21
CA ASN A 566 -2.61 5.20 -31.06
C ASN A 566 -3.84 4.35 -30.73
N LEU A 567 -4.84 4.36 -31.61
CA LEU A 567 -6.08 3.58 -31.48
C LEU A 567 -6.17 2.39 -32.44
N GLN A 568 -5.02 1.95 -33.00
CA GLN A 568 -4.99 0.79 -33.86
C GLN A 568 -5.52 -0.46 -33.13
N GLY A 569 -6.54 -1.11 -33.67
CA GLY A 569 -7.24 -2.26 -33.07
C GLY A 569 -8.43 -1.87 -32.18
N LEU A 570 -8.66 -0.58 -31.94
CA LEU A 570 -9.78 -0.04 -31.16
C LEU A 570 -10.71 0.87 -31.99
N GLN A 571 -10.52 0.92 -33.32
CA GLN A 571 -11.30 1.81 -34.19
C GLN A 571 -12.80 1.48 -34.11
N GLY A 572 -13.62 2.51 -33.92
CA GLY A 572 -15.08 2.37 -33.81
C GLY A 572 -15.58 1.76 -32.50
N HIS A 573 -14.67 1.38 -31.58
CA HIS A 573 -15.02 0.84 -30.26
C HIS A 573 -14.82 1.84 -29.12
N VAL A 574 -14.09 2.93 -29.37
CA VAL A 574 -13.84 4.00 -28.40
C VAL A 574 -14.39 5.30 -28.95
N ASP A 575 -15.33 5.91 -28.22
CA ASP A 575 -15.83 7.25 -28.50
C ASP A 575 -14.89 8.28 -27.84
N LEU A 576 -13.99 8.86 -28.63
CA LEU A 576 -13.05 9.87 -28.14
C LEU A 576 -13.74 11.17 -27.75
N ASP A 577 -14.83 11.53 -28.43
CA ASP A 577 -15.53 12.79 -28.19
C ASP A 577 -16.21 12.69 -26.80
N GLU A 578 -16.88 11.56 -26.49
CA GLU A 578 -17.42 11.33 -25.14
C GLU A 578 -16.29 11.16 -24.10
N LEU A 579 -15.24 10.40 -24.41
CA LEU A 579 -14.16 10.07 -23.48
C LEU A 579 -13.36 11.30 -23.03
N PHE A 580 -13.16 12.28 -23.91
CA PHE A 580 -12.42 13.51 -23.64
C PHE A 580 -13.31 14.75 -23.44
N SER A 581 -14.64 14.62 -23.54
CA SER A 581 -15.54 15.75 -23.30
C SER A 581 -15.37 16.30 -21.89
N LEU A 582 -15.41 17.63 -21.79
CA LEU A 582 -15.42 18.38 -20.55
C LEU A 582 -16.74 19.16 -20.50
N ASP A 583 -17.68 18.67 -19.69
CA ASP A 583 -18.97 19.36 -19.49
C ASP A 583 -18.80 20.51 -18.50
N GLN A 584 -19.23 21.72 -18.89
CA GLN A 584 -19.04 22.92 -18.08
C GLN A 584 -19.78 22.84 -16.74
N GLU A 585 -21.01 22.30 -16.73
CA GLU A 585 -21.79 22.17 -15.49
C GLU A 585 -21.15 21.18 -14.52
N PHE A 586 -20.66 20.04 -15.02
CA PHE A 586 -19.92 19.05 -14.26
C PHE A 586 -18.70 19.70 -13.61
N TRP A 587 -17.89 20.42 -14.38
CA TRP A 587 -16.66 21.03 -13.86
C TRP A 587 -16.93 22.19 -12.91
N GLN A 588 -18.03 22.93 -13.08
CA GLN A 588 -18.46 23.93 -12.11
C GLN A 588 -18.81 23.28 -10.76
N ARG A 589 -19.58 22.18 -10.78
CA ARG A 589 -19.86 21.38 -9.58
C ARG A 589 -18.59 20.81 -8.95
N GLU A 590 -17.64 20.35 -9.77
CA GLU A 590 -16.37 19.80 -9.32
C GLU A 590 -15.53 20.86 -8.59
N VAL A 591 -15.41 22.07 -9.16
CA VAL A 591 -14.72 23.20 -8.56
C VAL A 591 -15.34 23.59 -7.22
N ASP A 592 -16.67 23.66 -7.15
CA ASP A 592 -17.38 24.05 -5.93
C ASP A 592 -17.18 23.00 -4.82
N GLU A 593 -17.18 21.72 -5.18
CA GLU A 593 -16.92 20.63 -4.23
C GLU A 593 -15.45 20.61 -3.76
N ILE A 594 -14.48 20.82 -4.64
CA ILE A 594 -13.06 20.95 -4.25
C ILE A 594 -12.87 22.16 -3.32
N ARG A 595 -13.50 23.30 -3.64
CA ARG A 595 -13.45 24.51 -2.81
C ARG A 595 -14.00 24.26 -1.42
N LYS A 596 -15.15 23.60 -1.34
CA LYS A 596 -15.77 23.22 -0.07
C LYS A 596 -14.86 22.28 0.71
N TYR A 597 -14.32 21.25 0.06
CA TYR A 597 -13.40 20.30 0.68
C TYR A 597 -12.16 20.99 1.25
N PHE A 598 -11.46 21.81 0.47
CA PHE A 598 -10.25 22.49 0.94
C PHE A 598 -10.55 23.48 2.07
N THR A 599 -11.60 24.29 1.93
CA THR A 599 -12.04 25.22 2.98
C THR A 599 -12.36 24.48 4.28
N THR A 600 -13.05 23.34 4.21
CA THR A 600 -13.47 22.59 5.39
C THR A 600 -12.36 21.74 5.98
N GLN A 601 -11.59 21.01 5.16
CA GLN A 601 -10.67 19.97 5.63
C GLN A 601 -9.22 20.44 5.79
N VAL A 602 -8.80 21.47 5.05
CA VAL A 602 -7.43 22.01 5.11
C VAL A 602 -7.41 23.37 5.78
N ASN A 603 -8.43 24.19 5.50
CA ASN A 603 -8.69 25.46 6.17
C ASN A 603 -7.44 26.38 6.15
N ALA A 604 -6.95 26.81 7.32
CA ALA A 604 -5.84 27.75 7.43
C ALA A 604 -4.49 27.17 6.97
N ASP A 605 -4.37 25.85 6.87
CA ASP A 605 -3.13 25.19 6.43
C ASP A 605 -3.05 25.03 4.90
N LEU A 606 -4.05 25.51 4.14
CA LEU A 606 -4.06 25.41 2.67
C LEU A 606 -3.00 26.35 2.07
N PRO A 607 -2.01 25.84 1.31
CA PRO A 607 -1.03 26.71 0.67
C PRO A 607 -1.67 27.64 -0.37
N ASN A 608 -1.17 28.88 -0.44
CA ASN A 608 -1.71 29.91 -1.33
C ASN A 608 -1.64 29.49 -2.80
N GLU A 609 -0.58 28.79 -3.20
CA GLU A 609 -0.37 28.27 -4.55
C GLU A 609 -1.47 27.28 -4.95
N VAL A 610 -1.90 26.41 -4.02
CA VAL A 610 -2.99 25.45 -4.26
C VAL A 610 -4.34 26.18 -4.34
N ALA A 611 -4.57 27.15 -3.47
CA ALA A 611 -5.77 27.99 -3.51
C ALA A 611 -5.86 28.80 -4.83
N GLN A 612 -4.72 29.29 -5.32
CA GLN A 612 -4.62 30.00 -6.59
C GLN A 612 -4.92 29.08 -7.77
N GLN A 613 -4.39 27.86 -7.79
CA GLN A 613 -4.69 26.88 -8.85
C GLN A 613 -6.19 26.52 -8.91
N LEU A 614 -6.86 26.43 -7.76
CA LEU A 614 -8.32 26.27 -7.72
C LEU A 614 -9.06 27.48 -8.32
N ALA A 615 -8.61 28.71 -8.03
CA ALA A 615 -9.20 29.92 -8.61
C ALA A 615 -8.98 30.00 -10.12
N LEU A 616 -7.79 29.61 -10.61
CA LEU A 616 -7.48 29.54 -12.02
C LEU A 616 -8.30 28.46 -12.75
N LEU A 617 -8.50 27.29 -12.14
CA LEU A 617 -9.42 26.28 -12.67
C LEU A 617 -10.84 26.85 -12.79
N GLN A 618 -11.35 27.51 -11.75
CA GLN A 618 -12.67 28.13 -11.79
C GLN A 618 -12.79 29.15 -12.94
N GLN A 619 -11.76 29.97 -13.17
CA GLN A 619 -11.76 30.93 -14.26
C GLN A 619 -11.81 30.23 -15.63
N ARG A 620 -11.00 29.20 -15.84
CA ARG A 620 -10.98 28.44 -17.10
C ARG A 620 -12.31 27.74 -17.36
N VAL A 621 -12.93 27.15 -16.33
CA VAL A 621 -14.24 26.49 -16.45
C VAL A 621 -15.35 27.47 -16.83
N LYS A 622 -15.33 28.69 -16.29
CA LYS A 622 -16.29 29.75 -16.68
C LYS A 622 -16.14 30.23 -18.12
N GLN A 623 -15.00 29.95 -18.77
CA GLN A 623 -14.69 30.35 -20.13
C GLN A 623 -14.86 29.22 -21.16
N MET A 624 -15.29 28.03 -20.71
CA MET A 624 -15.55 26.86 -21.57
C MET A 624 -16.70 27.07 -22.55
#